data_AF-A0AAP5KCX2-F1
#
_entry.id   AF-A0AAP5KCX2-F1
#
_cell.length_a   1.000
_cell.length_b   1.000
_cell.length_c   1.000
_cell.angle_alpha   90.00
_cell.angle_beta   90.00
_cell.angle_gamma   90.00
#
_symmetry.space_group_name_H-M   'P 1'
#
loop_
_entity.id
_entity.type
_entity.pdbx_description
1 polymer ?
#
loop_
_entity_poly.entity_id
_entity_poly.type
_entity_poly.pdbx_seq_one_letter_code
_entity_poly.pdbx_strand_id
1 'polypeptide(L)'
;MKSGEFYQKIEERFIQWGQVQDDVHVAYVAGSRARKDHGADEYSDLDIQMYVDDPTQFFSIYERDLSKSVVHVLNSVVIEMCVIF
;
A
#
# COMPACT_ATOMS: atom_id res chain seq x y z
N MET A 1 6.05 -8.69 -19.56
CA MET A 1 6.30 -7.39 -18.91
C MET A 1 7.27 -7.65 -17.78
N LYS A 2 8.34 -6.87 -17.65
CA LYS A 2 9.29 -7.07 -16.54
C LYS A 2 8.60 -6.68 -15.23
N SER A 3 8.97 -7.30 -14.10
CA SER A 3 8.36 -7.01 -12.79
C SER A 3 8.39 -5.51 -12.46
N GLY A 4 9.51 -4.83 -12.72
CA GLY A 4 9.64 -3.38 -12.55
C GLY A 4 8.62 -2.56 -13.37
N GLU A 5 8.39 -2.92 -14.63
CA GLU A 5 7.40 -2.24 -15.49
C GLU A 5 5.96 -2.47 -15.02
N PHE A 6 5.69 -3.65 -14.44
CA PHE A 6 4.38 -3.96 -13.85
C PHE A 6 4.13 -3.06 -12.64
N TYR A 7 5.05 -3.03 -11.68
CA TYR A 7 4.90 -2.24 -10.46
C TYR A 7 4.88 -0.73 -10.73
N GLN A 8 5.67 -0.25 -11.68
CA GLN A 8 5.61 1.16 -12.11
C GLN A 8 4.21 1.56 -12.59
N LYS A 9 3.53 0.71 -13.38
CA LYS A 9 2.16 0.97 -13.82
C LYS A 9 1.15 0.94 -12.68
N ILE A 10 1.37 0.09 -11.69
CA ILE A 10 0.55 0.05 -10.47
C ILE A 10 0.73 1.34 -9.68
N GLU A 11 1.97 1.77 -9.44
CA GLU A 11 2.30 3.02 -8.75
C GLU A 11 1.68 4.23 -9.47
N GLU A 12 1.80 4.33 -10.80
CA GLU A 12 1.19 5.40 -11.59
C GLU A 12 -0.34 5.44 -11.43
N ARG A 13 -1.01 4.28 -11.50
CA ARG A 13 -2.46 4.19 -11.29
C ARG A 13 -2.86 4.55 -9.87
N PHE A 14 -2.07 4.12 -8.90
CA PHE A 14 -2.31 4.43 -7.49
C PHE A 14 -2.16 5.93 -7.22
N ILE A 15 -1.14 6.57 -7.79
CA ILE A 15 -0.95 8.03 -7.71
C ILE A 15 -2.16 8.75 -8.31
N GLN A 16 -2.61 8.36 -9.50
CA GLN A 16 -3.78 8.96 -10.15
C GLN A 16 -5.05 8.80 -9.30
N TRP A 17 -5.26 7.62 -8.70
CA TRP A 17 -6.38 7.38 -7.81
C TRP A 17 -6.29 8.24 -6.53
N GLY A 18 -5.12 8.28 -5.88
CA GLY A 18 -4.91 9.04 -4.65
C GLY A 18 -5.02 10.55 -4.85
N GLN A 19 -4.66 11.08 -6.02
CA GLN A 19 -4.80 12.50 -6.34
C GLN A 19 -6.25 13.00 -6.41
N VAL A 20 -7.22 12.10 -6.55
CA VAL A 20 -8.66 12.44 -6.59
C VAL A 20 -9.40 11.96 -5.35
N GLN A 21 -8.70 11.42 -4.35
CA GLN A 21 -9.26 11.06 -3.06
C GLN A 21 -9.01 12.18 -2.05
N ASP A 22 -10.05 12.90 -1.66
CA ASP A 22 -9.94 14.01 -0.70
C ASP A 22 -9.53 13.54 0.71
N ASP A 23 -9.77 12.27 1.03
CA ASP A 23 -9.49 11.66 2.33
C ASP A 23 -8.07 11.10 2.45
N VAL A 24 -7.29 11.05 1.37
CA VAL A 24 -5.90 10.55 1.36
C VAL A 24 -4.92 11.72 1.37
N HIS A 25 -4.22 11.90 2.49
CA HIS A 25 -3.29 13.02 2.67
C HIS A 25 -1.86 12.70 2.25
N VAL A 26 -1.45 11.45 2.47
CA VAL A 26 -0.09 10.98 2.19
C VAL A 26 -0.18 9.51 1.79
N ALA A 27 0.58 9.12 0.78
CA ALA A 27 0.87 7.73 0.48
C ALA A 27 2.35 7.55 0.11
N TYR A 28 2.97 6.49 0.59
CA TYR A 28 4.34 6.15 0.24
C TYR A 28 4.55 4.64 0.14
N VAL A 29 5.49 4.26 -0.72
CA VAL A 29 5.96 2.88 -0.84
C VAL A 29 6.82 2.56 0.38
N ALA A 30 6.51 1.44 1.03
CA ALA A 30 7.27 0.87 2.13
C ALA A 30 7.91 -0.47 1.70
N GLY A 31 8.57 -1.14 2.65
CA GLY A 31 9.06 -2.50 2.41
C GLY A 31 10.27 -2.59 1.47
N SER A 32 10.45 -3.77 0.87
CA SER A 32 11.63 -4.08 0.03
C SER A 32 11.71 -3.22 -1.23
N ARG A 33 10.56 -2.79 -1.77
CA ARG A 33 10.48 -1.91 -2.95
C ARG A 33 10.90 -0.47 -2.69
N ALA A 34 10.90 -0.03 -1.44
CA ALA A 34 11.37 1.31 -1.06
C ALA A 34 12.90 1.43 -0.89
N ARG A 35 13.62 0.30 -0.78
CA ARG A 35 15.06 0.27 -0.44
C ARG A 35 15.93 0.49 -1.68
N LYS A 36 16.98 1.32 -1.53
CA LYS A 36 17.92 1.65 -2.63
C LYS A 36 19.14 0.71 -2.70
N ASP A 37 19.52 0.12 -1.58
CA ASP A 37 20.74 -0.66 -1.38
C ASP A 37 20.52 -2.17 -1.55
N HIS A 38 19.32 -2.66 -1.24
CA HIS A 38 18.88 -4.03 -1.52
C HIS A 38 17.41 -4.05 -1.94
N GLY A 39 17.18 -3.70 -3.21
CA GLY A 39 15.85 -3.60 -3.79
C GLY A 39 15.12 -4.94 -3.90
N ALA A 40 13.82 -4.84 -4.10
CA ALA A 40 12.91 -5.97 -4.35
C ALA A 40 13.32 -6.84 -5.54
N ASP A 41 13.03 -8.14 -5.43
CA ASP A 41 13.14 -9.13 -6.50
C ASP A 41 11.80 -9.35 -7.22
N GLU A 42 11.71 -10.40 -8.04
CA GLU A 42 10.50 -10.75 -8.79
C GLU A 42 9.38 -11.35 -7.93
N TYR A 43 9.70 -11.79 -6.71
CA TYR A 43 8.77 -12.39 -5.76
C TYR A 43 8.34 -11.43 -4.65
N SER A 44 8.90 -10.22 -4.65
CA SER A 44 8.61 -9.20 -3.65
C SER A 44 7.28 -8.51 -3.92
N ASP A 45 6.51 -8.32 -2.85
CA ASP A 45 5.24 -7.60 -2.85
C ASP A 45 5.41 -6.08 -2.97
N LEU A 46 4.29 -5.37 -3.12
CA LEU A 46 4.24 -3.91 -3.03
C LEU A 46 3.49 -3.48 -1.78
N ASP A 47 4.20 -2.87 -0.84
CA ASP A 47 3.65 -2.28 0.37
C ASP A 47 3.41 -0.79 0.18
N ILE A 48 2.18 -0.34 0.35
CA ILE A 48 1.83 1.09 0.37
C ILE A 48 1.22 1.45 1.72
N GLN A 49 1.80 2.46 2.36
CA GLN A 49 1.23 3.01 3.59
C GLN A 49 0.60 4.37 3.29
N MET A 50 -0.61 4.55 3.81
CA MET A 50 -1.42 5.76 3.63
C MET A 50 -1.76 6.40 4.97
N TYR A 51 -1.85 7.72 4.97
CA TYR A 51 -2.50 8.50 6.02
C TYR A 51 -3.80 9.06 5.46
N VAL A 52 -4.90 8.74 6.14
CA VAL A 52 -6.25 9.06 5.67
C VAL A 52 -7.09 9.68 6.78
N ASP A 53 -8.21 10.32 6.43
CA ASP A 53 -9.14 10.86 7.44
C ASP A 53 -9.81 9.75 8.27
N ASP A 54 -10.32 8.73 7.58
CA ASP A 54 -11.02 7.60 8.21
C ASP A 54 -10.54 6.26 7.62
N PRO A 55 -9.68 5.52 8.35
CA PRO A 55 -9.16 4.24 7.87
C PRO A 55 -10.25 3.17 7.72
N THR A 56 -11.40 3.32 8.37
CA THR A 56 -12.46 2.31 8.35
C THR A 56 -13.14 2.17 6.99
N GLN A 57 -13.08 3.21 6.15
CA GLN A 57 -13.59 3.18 4.77
C GLN A 57 -12.79 2.25 3.86
N PHE A 58 -11.54 1.96 4.23
CA PHE A 58 -10.63 1.08 3.48
C PHE A 58 -10.63 -0.36 3.99
N PHE A 59 -11.33 -0.65 5.09
CA PHE A 59 -11.48 -2.01 5.61
C PHE A 59 -12.71 -2.69 5.01
N SER A 60 -12.50 -3.81 4.30
CA SER A 60 -13.60 -4.67 3.89
C SER A 60 -14.22 -5.38 5.09
N ILE A 61 -15.54 -5.62 5.03
CA ILE A 61 -16.38 -6.27 6.05
C ILE A 61 -15.93 -7.68 6.50
N TYR A 62 -14.89 -8.25 5.88
CA TYR A 62 -14.29 -9.55 6.23
C TYR A 62 -13.14 -9.47 7.25
N GLU A 63 -12.62 -8.28 7.57
CA GLU A 63 -11.49 -8.10 8.50
C GLU A 63 -11.88 -7.35 9.79
N ARG A 64 -12.94 -7.79 10.47
CA ARG A 64 -13.31 -7.25 11.79
C ARG A 64 -12.56 -7.89 12.97
N ASP A 65 -11.52 -8.69 12.72
CA ASP A 65 -10.64 -9.22 13.78
C ASP A 65 -9.18 -8.85 13.54
N LEU A 66 -8.89 -7.54 13.55
CA LEU A 66 -7.53 -6.99 13.53
C LEU A 66 -6.89 -6.94 14.93
N SER A 67 -7.35 -7.77 15.88
CA SER A 67 -6.83 -7.84 17.25
C SER A 67 -5.36 -8.27 17.35
N LYS A 68 -4.66 -8.48 16.23
CA LYS A 68 -3.28 -8.99 16.24
C LYS A 68 -2.20 -8.13 15.59
N SER A 69 -2.45 -7.04 14.86
CA SER A 69 -1.32 -6.23 14.34
C SER A 69 -1.58 -4.77 13.97
N VAL A 70 -2.81 -4.27 13.96
CA VAL A 70 -3.06 -2.86 13.60
C VAL A 70 -3.01 -2.01 14.86
N VAL A 71 -1.80 -1.52 15.12
CA VAL A 71 -1.55 -0.41 16.03
C VAL A 71 -2.41 0.77 15.56
N HIS A 72 -3.50 1.05 16.28
CA HIS A 72 -4.30 2.29 16.22
C HIS A 72 -3.45 3.48 16.70
N VAL A 73 -2.33 3.74 16.05
CA VAL A 73 -1.52 4.94 16.30
C VAL A 73 -1.48 5.67 14.97
N LEU A 74 -2.35 6.68 14.85
CA LEU A 74 -2.36 7.73 13.82
C LEU A 74 -3.06 7.35 12.49
N ASN A 75 -4.39 7.28 12.44
CA ASN A 75 -5.22 7.30 11.20
C ASN A 75 -4.56 6.75 9.91
N SER A 76 -3.92 5.59 10.00
CA SER A 76 -3.06 5.06 8.94
C SER A 76 -3.63 3.77 8.42
N VAL A 77 -3.60 3.58 7.10
CA VAL A 77 -3.98 2.35 6.41
C VAL A 77 -2.73 1.77 5.76
N VAL A 78 -2.52 0.47 5.90
CA VAL A 78 -1.46 -0.26 5.19
C VAL A 78 -2.15 -1.16 4.16
N ILE A 79 -1.76 -1.03 2.90
CA ILE A 79 -2.19 -1.90 1.82
C ILE A 79 -0.98 -2.72 1.40
N GLU A 80 -1.09 -4.04 1.60
CA GLU A 80 -0.13 -5.01 1.11
C GLU A 80 -0.70 -5.65 -0.15
N MET A 81 0.01 -5.53 -1.27
CA MET A 81 -0.38 -6.18 -2.52
C MET A 81 0.61 -7.28 -2.87
N CYS A 82 0.19 -8.51 -2.59
CA CYS A 82 0.93 -9.72 -2.95
C CYS A 82 0.55 -10.17 -4.36
N VAL A 83 1.55 -10.30 -5.25
CA VAL A 83 1.36 -10.80 -6.63
C VAL A 83 1.89 -12.23 -6.68
N ILE A 84 1.00 -13.20 -6.48
CA ILE A 84 1.34 -14.62 -6.61
C ILE A 84 1.27 -14.99 -8.10
N PHE A 85 2.42 -15.33 -8.70
CA PHE A 85 2.53 -15.88 -10.07
C PHE A 85 2.40 -17.40 -10.09
#